data_AF-A0A7C2YY48-F1
#
_entry.id   AF-A0A7C2YY48-F1
#
_cell.length_a   1.000
_cell.length_b   1.000
_cell.length_c   1.000
_cell.angle_alpha   90.00
_cell.angle_beta   90.00
_cell.angle_gamma   90.00
#
_symmetry.space_group_name_H-M   'P 1'
#
loop_
_entity.id
_entity.type
_entity.pdbx_description
1 polymer ?
#
loop_
_entity_poly.entity_id
_entity_poly.type
_entity_poly.pdbx_seq_one_letter_code
_entity_poly.pdbx_strand_id
1 'polypeptide(L)'
;MSADKARTGKKALWKGVVLVLIGAAMMGGSSVGVASQAQPSLAALSTENAHLFAACYDAIQLQGEGMIVFEEALAPLAAPCYDDNPLARCCCERGGLIRNVVRTTRELGAYLVRAGYDAEIVSAAMEQWLRFIHGDYYVARALAAMGEDPIAYRLFKPENGACYRNLCNAPLREGGCGGMGSEVIVGRSRI
;
A
#
# COMPACT_ATOMS: atom_id res chain seq x y z
N MET A 1 -9.61 36.77 58.02
CA MET A 1 -9.89 37.68 56.88
C MET A 1 -10.32 36.83 55.71
N SER A 2 -11.54 37.08 55.24
CA SER A 2 -12.23 36.35 54.18
C SER A 2 -11.78 36.84 52.80
N ALA A 3 -11.64 35.94 51.84
CA ALA A 3 -11.76 36.27 50.41
C ALA A 3 -12.31 35.03 49.66
N ASP A 4 -13.55 35.22 49.20
CA ASP A 4 -14.38 34.32 48.39
C ASP A 4 -13.91 34.16 46.93
N LYS A 5 -14.55 33.19 46.25
CA LYS A 5 -14.72 32.94 44.79
C LYS A 5 -13.63 32.07 44.12
N ALA A 6 -13.94 31.10 43.25
CA ALA A 6 -15.21 30.64 42.67
C ALA A 6 -15.08 29.19 42.16
N ARG A 7 -16.24 28.53 42.14
CA ARG A 7 -16.53 27.19 41.63
C ARG A 7 -16.97 27.27 40.17
N THR A 8 -16.40 26.44 39.29
CA THR A 8 -17.02 25.88 38.05
C THR A 8 -15.98 25.01 37.33
N GLY A 9 -16.16 23.69 37.20
CA GLY A 9 -16.80 23.03 36.04
C GLY A 9 -15.71 22.57 35.04
N LYS A 10 -15.67 21.39 34.43
CA LYS A 10 -16.65 20.34 34.13
C LYS A 10 -15.89 19.01 33.95
N LYS A 11 -16.57 17.91 34.28
CA LYS A 11 -16.13 16.52 34.04
C LYS A 11 -16.07 16.26 32.53
N ALA A 12 -14.94 15.82 31.99
CA ALA A 12 -14.87 15.29 30.63
C ALA A 12 -15.42 13.86 30.64
N LEU A 13 -16.61 13.70 30.08
CA LEU A 13 -17.36 12.45 29.99
C LEU A 13 -16.95 11.71 28.72
N TRP A 14 -16.67 10.42 28.87
CA TRP A 14 -16.61 9.41 27.82
C TRP A 14 -17.92 9.31 26.99
N LYS A 15 -17.81 8.64 25.83
CA LYS A 15 -18.84 8.19 24.85
C LYS A 15 -18.99 9.16 23.65
N GLY A 16 -18.99 8.73 22.39
CA GLY A 16 -19.08 7.38 21.83
C GLY A 16 -18.97 7.44 20.31
N VAL A 17 -18.75 6.27 19.73
CA VAL A 17 -18.75 5.97 18.29
C VAL A 17 -20.02 6.50 17.63
N VAL A 18 -19.86 7.33 16.59
CA VAL A 18 -20.97 7.74 15.72
C VAL A 18 -20.98 6.80 14.51
N LEU A 19 -21.86 5.81 14.56
CA LEU A 19 -22.33 5.10 13.37
C LEU A 19 -23.33 6.03 12.67
N VAL A 20 -22.99 6.52 11.47
CA VAL A 20 -23.96 7.20 10.61
C VAL A 20 -24.67 6.15 9.76
N LEU A 21 -25.88 5.78 10.19
CA LEU A 21 -26.88 5.13 9.34
C LEU A 21 -27.71 6.23 8.67
N ILE A 22 -27.65 6.34 7.35
CA ILE A 22 -28.64 7.09 6.58
C ILE A 22 -29.50 6.09 5.82
N GLY A 23 -30.77 6.04 6.22
CA GLY A 23 -31.80 5.20 5.64
C GLY A 23 -32.36 5.76 4.33
N ALA A 24 -32.94 4.84 3.55
CA ALA A 24 -33.72 5.12 2.37
C ALA A 24 -35.11 5.68 2.72
N ALA A 25 -35.56 6.70 1.96
CA ALA A 25 -36.94 6.83 1.50
C ALA A 25 -37.09 7.96 0.45
N MET A 26 -37.33 7.55 -0.80
CA MET A 26 -38.38 8.01 -1.73
C MET A 26 -38.64 9.53 -1.87
N MET A 27 -38.31 10.11 -3.03
CA MET A 27 -39.25 10.74 -4.00
C MET A 27 -38.50 11.62 -5.02
N GLY A 28 -38.64 11.26 -6.30
CA GLY A 28 -38.72 12.17 -7.45
C GLY A 28 -37.63 13.22 -7.64
N GLY A 29 -36.57 12.86 -8.36
CA GLY A 29 -35.64 13.81 -8.96
C GLY A 29 -34.58 13.04 -9.71
N SER A 30 -34.40 13.34 -11.00
CA SER A 30 -33.43 12.71 -11.90
C SER A 30 -32.00 12.84 -11.36
N SER A 31 -31.59 11.93 -10.48
CA SER A 31 -30.20 11.78 -10.09
C SER A 31 -29.56 10.84 -11.10
N VAL A 32 -28.71 11.45 -11.94
CA VAL A 32 -27.64 10.80 -12.69
C VAL A 32 -27.17 9.57 -11.92
N GLY A 33 -27.33 8.40 -12.52
CA GLY A 33 -26.87 7.16 -11.93
C GLY A 33 -25.37 7.28 -11.69
N VAL A 34 -24.97 7.52 -10.45
CA VAL A 34 -23.64 7.17 -9.99
C VAL A 34 -23.61 5.67 -10.15
N ALA A 35 -22.97 5.19 -11.22
CA ALA A 35 -22.63 3.80 -11.34
C ALA A 35 -21.94 3.44 -10.02
N SER A 36 -22.63 2.63 -9.21
CA SER A 36 -22.00 1.93 -8.11
C SER A 36 -20.95 1.08 -8.79
N GLN A 37 -19.73 1.61 -8.93
CA GLN A 37 -18.58 0.82 -9.31
C GLN A 37 -18.52 -0.24 -8.23
N ALA A 38 -18.96 -1.45 -8.58
CA ALA A 38 -18.71 -2.61 -7.76
C ALA A 38 -17.21 -2.53 -7.46
N GLN A 39 -16.86 -2.39 -6.17
CA GLN A 39 -15.46 -2.47 -5.78
C GLN A 39 -14.88 -3.65 -6.53
N PRO A 40 -13.77 -3.48 -7.26
CA PRO A 40 -13.15 -4.59 -7.94
C PRO A 40 -13.11 -5.69 -6.89
N SER A 41 -13.62 -6.88 -7.21
CA SER A 41 -13.22 -8.04 -6.44
C SER A 41 -11.73 -8.07 -6.67
N LEU A 42 -10.97 -7.40 -5.78
CA LEU A 42 -9.52 -7.38 -5.70
C LEU A 42 -9.17 -8.79 -6.11
N ALA A 43 -8.46 -8.96 -7.24
CA ALA A 43 -7.89 -10.24 -7.56
C ALA A 43 -7.35 -10.78 -6.23
N ALA A 44 -7.99 -11.83 -5.69
CA ALA A 44 -8.05 -12.02 -4.24
C ALA A 44 -6.67 -11.81 -3.64
N LEU A 45 -6.52 -11.05 -2.55
CA LEU A 45 -5.20 -10.86 -1.93
C LEU A 45 -4.64 -12.24 -1.57
N SER A 46 -3.77 -12.74 -2.43
CA SER A 46 -3.28 -14.10 -2.44
C SER A 46 -1.89 -14.03 -3.04
N THR A 47 -0.97 -14.74 -2.39
CA THR A 47 0.42 -14.82 -2.84
C THR A 47 0.53 -15.51 -4.19
N GLU A 48 -0.41 -16.39 -4.53
CA GLU A 48 -0.50 -17.03 -5.84
C GLU A 48 -0.70 -15.99 -6.97
N ASN A 49 -1.49 -14.94 -6.71
CA ASN A 49 -1.68 -13.85 -7.68
C ASN A 49 -0.41 -13.02 -7.91
N ALA A 50 0.55 -13.03 -6.98
CA ALA A 50 1.80 -12.30 -7.16
C ALA A 50 2.60 -12.85 -8.34
N HIS A 51 2.55 -14.16 -8.58
CA HIS A 51 3.18 -14.77 -9.75
C HIS A 51 2.49 -14.37 -11.05
N LEU A 52 1.16 -14.26 -11.06
CA LEU A 52 0.39 -13.81 -12.23
C LEU A 52 0.74 -12.38 -12.61
N PHE A 53 0.70 -11.44 -11.67
CA PHE A 53 1.07 -10.05 -11.92
C PHE A 53 2.54 -9.88 -12.31
N ALA A 54 3.42 -10.72 -11.78
CA ALA A 54 4.81 -10.72 -12.19
C ALA A 54 5.01 -11.21 -13.61
N ALA A 55 4.33 -12.29 -14.00
CA ALA A 55 4.44 -12.89 -15.32
C ALA A 55 3.81 -12.02 -16.41
N CYS A 56 2.78 -11.24 -16.06
CA CYS A 56 2.12 -10.31 -16.95
C CYS A 56 2.81 -8.94 -17.03
N TYR A 57 3.89 -8.70 -16.28
CA TYR A 57 4.57 -7.41 -16.32
C TYR A 57 4.97 -7.02 -17.75
N ASP A 58 4.63 -5.79 -18.13
CA ASP A 58 4.74 -5.21 -19.49
C ASP A 58 3.72 -5.72 -20.52
N ALA A 59 2.82 -6.64 -20.16
CA ALA A 59 1.73 -7.09 -21.03
C ALA A 59 0.64 -6.02 -21.20
N ILE A 60 0.51 -5.10 -20.23
CA ILE A 60 -0.42 -3.98 -20.29
C ILE A 60 0.34 -2.71 -20.63
N GLN A 61 0.15 -2.24 -21.86
CA GLN A 61 0.69 -0.98 -22.34
C GLN A 61 -0.39 0.10 -22.25
N LEU A 62 -0.34 0.92 -21.20
CA LEU A 62 -1.22 2.07 -21.04
C LEU A 62 -0.77 3.24 -21.91
N GLN A 63 -1.72 4.01 -22.44
CA GLN A 63 -1.49 5.20 -23.26
C GLN A 63 -2.58 6.23 -23.01
N GLY A 64 -2.34 7.49 -23.41
CA GLY A 64 -3.32 8.57 -23.31
C GLY A 64 -3.80 8.79 -21.88
N GLU A 65 -5.12 8.92 -21.71
CA GLU A 65 -5.78 9.13 -20.40
C GLU A 65 -5.43 8.05 -19.37
N GLY A 66 -5.34 6.78 -19.80
CA GLY A 66 -4.98 5.69 -18.88
C GLY A 66 -3.57 5.88 -18.28
N MET A 67 -2.62 6.41 -19.05
CA MET A 67 -1.29 6.68 -18.51
C MET A 67 -1.32 7.80 -17.46
N ILE A 68 -2.16 8.83 -17.65
CA ILE A 68 -2.34 9.92 -16.69
C ILE A 68 -2.88 9.39 -15.36
N VAL A 69 -3.94 8.57 -15.42
CA VAL A 69 -4.53 7.94 -14.23
C VAL A 69 -3.51 7.06 -13.51
N PHE A 70 -2.70 6.31 -14.26
CA PHE A 70 -1.68 5.44 -13.69
C PHE A 70 -0.56 6.23 -13.00
N GLU A 71 -0.08 7.32 -13.61
CA GLU A 71 0.92 8.20 -12.99
C GLU A 71 0.39 8.88 -11.73
N GLU A 72 -0.86 9.35 -11.75
CA GLU A 72 -1.54 9.94 -10.58
C GLU A 72 -1.66 8.91 -9.44
N ALA A 73 -2.06 7.68 -9.76
CA ALA A 73 -2.19 6.61 -8.77
C ALA A 73 -0.85 6.19 -8.14
N LEU A 74 0.25 6.29 -8.88
CA LEU A 74 1.60 5.98 -8.42
C LEU A 74 2.24 7.10 -7.57
N ALA A 75 1.86 8.35 -7.80
CA ALA A 75 2.46 9.53 -7.18
C ALA A 75 2.57 9.48 -5.64
N PRO A 76 1.55 9.02 -4.87
CA PRO A 76 1.64 9.00 -3.42
C PRO A 76 2.41 7.79 -2.85
N LEU A 77 2.76 6.81 -3.68
CA LEU A 77 3.31 5.54 -3.21
C LEU A 77 4.84 5.57 -3.23
N ALA A 78 5.46 5.13 -2.13
CA ALA A 78 6.90 4.93 -2.03
C ALA A 78 7.27 3.49 -2.41
N ALA A 79 8.45 3.29 -3.00
CA ALA A 79 8.95 1.95 -3.28
C ALA A 79 9.48 1.31 -1.98
N PRO A 80 8.95 0.18 -1.48
CA PRO A 80 9.38 -0.36 -0.18
C PRO A 80 10.85 -0.81 -0.13
N CYS A 81 11.47 -0.99 -1.29
CA CYS A 81 12.86 -1.39 -1.43
C CYS A 81 13.87 -0.25 -1.33
N TYR A 82 13.40 1.01 -1.41
CA TYR A 82 14.13 2.27 -1.23
C TYR A 82 13.08 3.38 -1.23
N ASP A 83 12.53 3.67 -0.06
CA ASP A 83 11.33 4.49 0.14
C ASP A 83 11.58 6.00 0.06
N ASP A 84 12.82 6.41 -0.23
CA ASP A 84 13.15 7.75 -0.71
C ASP A 84 12.83 7.92 -2.21
N ASN A 85 12.53 6.84 -2.93
CA ASN A 85 12.07 6.89 -4.31
C ASN A 85 10.57 6.59 -4.42
N PRO A 86 9.86 7.26 -5.34
CA PRO A 86 8.48 6.92 -5.65
C PRO A 86 8.40 5.52 -6.24
N LEU A 87 7.25 4.85 -6.06
CA LEU A 87 6.97 3.54 -6.65
C LEU A 87 7.07 3.57 -8.18
N ALA A 88 6.86 4.73 -8.80
CA ALA A 88 7.06 4.99 -10.22
C ALA A 88 8.51 4.81 -10.71
N ARG A 89 9.52 4.78 -9.81
CA ARG A 89 10.94 4.62 -10.19
C ARG A 89 11.68 3.64 -9.29
N CYS A 90 12.04 2.48 -9.81
CA CYS A 90 12.82 1.49 -9.07
C CYS A 90 14.32 1.71 -9.33
N CYS A 91 15.12 1.83 -8.27
CA CYS A 91 16.56 2.04 -8.42
C CYS A 91 17.29 0.90 -9.17
N CYS A 92 16.71 -0.30 -9.18
CA CYS A 92 17.25 -1.47 -9.88
C CYS A 92 17.11 -1.38 -11.41
N GLU A 93 16.21 -0.54 -11.92
CA GLU A 93 15.96 -0.41 -13.37
C GLU A 93 17.19 0.09 -14.12
N ARG A 94 18.06 0.86 -13.46
CA ARG A 94 19.35 1.32 -14.02
C ARG A 94 20.27 0.17 -14.42
N GLY A 95 20.13 -0.99 -13.77
CA GLY A 95 20.89 -2.21 -14.07
C GLY A 95 20.13 -3.22 -14.92
N GLY A 96 18.98 -2.84 -15.50
CA GLY A 96 18.13 -3.75 -16.28
C GLY A 96 17.35 -4.76 -15.42
N LEU A 97 17.16 -4.48 -14.13
CA LEU A 97 16.45 -5.34 -13.19
C LEU A 97 15.25 -4.61 -12.60
N ILE A 98 14.26 -5.36 -12.09
CA ILE A 98 13.15 -4.79 -11.32
C ILE A 98 12.82 -5.70 -10.14
N ARG A 99 12.51 -5.10 -8.99
CA ARG A 99 12.06 -5.85 -7.80
C ARG A 99 10.64 -6.34 -8.03
N ASN A 100 10.36 -7.59 -7.65
CA ASN A 100 9.02 -8.18 -7.81
C ASN A 100 7.94 -7.45 -7.01
N VAL A 101 8.30 -6.84 -5.87
CA VAL A 101 7.36 -5.96 -5.14
C VAL A 101 6.90 -4.77 -6.00
N VAL A 102 7.80 -4.15 -6.75
CA VAL A 102 7.45 -3.03 -7.64
C VAL A 102 6.73 -3.57 -8.87
N ARG A 103 7.27 -4.64 -9.47
CA ARG A 103 6.75 -5.28 -10.68
C ARG A 103 5.28 -5.65 -10.54
N THR A 104 4.94 -6.42 -9.52
CA THR A 104 3.58 -6.92 -9.28
C THR A 104 2.61 -5.80 -8.93
N THR A 105 3.05 -4.79 -8.16
CA THR A 105 2.21 -3.66 -7.79
C THR A 105 1.86 -2.79 -9.00
N ARG A 106 2.85 -2.49 -9.86
CA ARG A 106 2.62 -1.72 -11.07
C ARG A 106 1.72 -2.46 -12.06
N GLU A 107 1.89 -3.77 -12.22
CA GLU A 107 1.02 -4.56 -13.09
C GLU A 107 -0.43 -4.60 -12.57
N LEU A 108 -0.63 -4.75 -11.25
CA LEU A 108 -1.96 -4.60 -10.65
C LEU A 108 -2.58 -3.23 -10.96
N GLY A 109 -1.80 -2.15 -10.80
CA GLY A 109 -2.27 -0.81 -11.11
C GLY A 109 -2.67 -0.66 -12.58
N ALA A 110 -1.84 -1.15 -13.50
CA ALA A 110 -2.12 -1.11 -14.93
C ALA A 110 -3.36 -1.93 -15.31
N TYR A 111 -3.55 -3.08 -14.68
CA TYR A 111 -4.75 -3.91 -14.83
C TYR A 111 -6.02 -3.16 -14.41
N LEU A 112 -6.00 -2.48 -13.26
CA LEU A 112 -7.15 -1.74 -12.75
C LEU A 112 -7.47 -0.50 -13.60
N VAL A 113 -6.46 0.24 -14.04
CA VAL A 113 -6.65 1.36 -14.96
C VAL A 113 -7.30 0.88 -16.27
N ARG A 114 -6.81 -0.23 -16.84
CA ARG A 114 -7.42 -0.83 -18.05
C ARG A 114 -8.86 -1.29 -17.81
N ALA A 115 -9.20 -1.68 -16.59
CA ALA A 115 -10.57 -2.02 -16.18
C ALA A 115 -11.47 -0.79 -15.95
N GLY A 116 -10.93 0.43 -16.05
CA GLY A 116 -11.68 1.68 -15.98
C GLY A 116 -11.78 2.30 -14.58
N TYR A 117 -10.96 1.87 -13.63
CA TYR A 117 -10.91 2.46 -12.29
C TYR A 117 -10.09 3.76 -12.28
N ASP A 118 -10.50 4.71 -11.43
CA ASP A 118 -9.83 5.99 -11.24
C ASP A 118 -8.56 5.88 -10.38
N ALA A 119 -7.80 6.98 -10.32
CA ALA A 119 -6.51 7.01 -9.67
C ALA A 119 -6.59 6.72 -8.15
N GLU A 120 -7.67 7.13 -7.50
CA GLU A 120 -7.87 6.93 -6.06
C GLU A 120 -8.04 5.45 -5.73
N ILE A 121 -8.93 4.75 -6.45
CA ILE A 121 -9.16 3.32 -6.27
C ILE A 121 -7.91 2.51 -6.65
N VAL A 122 -7.26 2.87 -7.75
CA VAL A 122 -6.04 2.21 -8.21
C VAL A 122 -4.92 2.36 -7.19
N SER A 123 -4.73 3.57 -6.63
CA SER A 123 -3.70 3.83 -5.62
C SER A 123 -3.95 3.05 -4.34
N ALA A 124 -5.20 3.05 -3.84
CA ALA A 124 -5.58 2.30 -2.65
C ALA A 124 -5.36 0.78 -2.81
N ALA A 125 -5.70 0.22 -3.98
CA ALA A 125 -5.48 -1.18 -4.27
C ALA A 125 -3.98 -1.53 -4.34
N MET A 126 -3.17 -0.68 -4.98
CA MET A 126 -1.72 -0.85 -5.01
C MET A 126 -1.11 -0.77 -3.60
N GLU A 127 -1.55 0.16 -2.76
CA GLU A 127 -1.09 0.27 -1.37
C GLU A 127 -1.46 -0.98 -0.55
N GLN A 128 -2.70 -1.45 -0.69
CA GLN A 128 -3.16 -2.66 -0.01
C GLN A 128 -2.35 -3.89 -0.46
N TRP A 129 -2.04 -3.99 -1.74
CA TRP A 129 -1.17 -5.03 -2.29
C TRP A 129 0.24 -4.97 -1.69
N LEU A 130 0.87 -3.79 -1.66
CA LEU A 130 2.20 -3.61 -1.06
C LEU A 130 2.22 -4.02 0.41
N ARG A 131 1.20 -3.63 1.18
CA ARG A 131 1.04 -4.04 2.59
C ARG A 131 0.87 -5.54 2.75
N PHE A 132 0.20 -6.19 1.80
CA PHE A 132 0.03 -7.64 1.79
C PHE A 132 1.34 -8.38 1.46
N ILE A 133 2.02 -8.02 0.37
CA ILE A 133 3.22 -8.74 -0.09
C ILE A 133 4.51 -8.35 0.66
N HIS A 134 4.49 -7.23 1.42
CA HIS A 134 5.63 -6.73 2.17
C HIS A 134 5.25 -6.13 3.53
N GLY A 135 4.39 -6.83 4.28
CA GLY A 135 3.84 -6.34 5.55
C GLY A 135 4.87 -5.93 6.61
N ASP A 136 5.95 -6.71 6.77
CA ASP A 136 6.99 -6.42 7.79
C ASP A 136 7.56 -5.00 7.64
N TYR A 137 7.80 -4.55 6.40
CA TYR A 137 8.27 -3.18 6.11
C TYR A 137 7.27 -2.12 6.60
N TYR A 138 5.98 -2.32 6.36
CA TYR A 138 4.96 -1.35 6.78
C TYR A 138 4.79 -1.32 8.30
N VAL A 139 4.88 -2.48 8.97
CA VAL A 139 4.90 -2.56 10.44
C VAL A 139 6.12 -1.82 10.99
N ALA A 140 7.29 -2.01 10.38
CA ALA A 140 8.51 -1.34 10.78
C ALA A 140 8.49 0.17 10.62
N ARG A 141 7.95 0.65 9.50
CA ARG A 141 7.72 2.08 9.27
C ARG A 141 6.81 2.67 10.34
N ALA A 142 5.76 1.95 10.74
CA ALA A 142 4.86 2.39 11.79
C ALA A 142 5.57 2.43 13.17
N LEU A 143 6.35 1.41 13.52
CA LEU A 143 7.17 1.39 14.73
C LEU A 143 8.17 2.56 14.77
N ALA A 144 8.94 2.74 13.70
CA ALA A 144 9.91 3.83 13.59
C ALA A 144 9.24 5.21 13.71
N ALA A 145 8.04 5.39 13.13
CA ALA A 145 7.28 6.63 13.27
C ALA A 145 6.81 6.90 14.71
N MET A 146 6.69 5.86 15.54
CA MET A 146 6.41 5.97 16.98
C MET A 146 7.69 6.13 17.82
N GLY A 147 8.87 6.15 17.21
CA GLY A 147 10.16 6.23 17.91
C GLY A 147 10.67 4.88 18.43
N GLU A 148 10.06 3.76 18.02
CA GLU A 148 10.46 2.41 18.36
C GLU A 148 11.51 1.88 17.37
N ASP A 149 12.43 1.03 17.84
CA ASP A 149 13.39 0.32 16.97
C ASP A 149 12.75 -0.98 16.42
N PRO A 150 12.47 -1.08 15.10
CA PRO A 150 11.88 -2.29 14.52
C PRO A 150 12.73 -3.56 14.68
N ILE A 151 14.06 -3.41 14.83
CA ILE A 151 14.98 -4.55 15.03
C ILE A 151 14.74 -5.21 16.38
N ALA A 152 14.37 -4.43 17.40
CA ALA A 152 14.04 -4.96 18.72
C ALA A 152 12.85 -5.95 18.69
N TYR A 153 11.97 -5.81 17.71
CA TYR A 153 10.81 -6.69 17.48
C TYR A 153 11.13 -7.88 16.58
N ARG A 154 12.40 -8.06 16.19
CA ARG A 154 12.87 -9.13 15.30
C ARG A 154 12.13 -9.16 13.95
N LEU A 155 11.63 -8.01 13.51
CA LEU A 155 10.98 -7.86 12.20
C LEU A 155 12.00 -7.96 11.06
N PHE A 156 13.27 -7.64 11.34
CA PHE A 156 14.37 -7.81 10.40
C PHE A 156 15.63 -8.34 11.07
N LYS A 157 16.50 -8.87 10.22
CA LYS A 157 17.85 -9.29 10.57
C LYS A 157 18.84 -8.29 9.93
N PRO A 158 19.37 -7.31 10.69
CA PRO A 158 20.30 -6.30 10.17
C PRO A 158 21.51 -6.90 9.45
N GLU A 159 21.96 -8.08 9.89
CA GLU A 159 23.06 -8.84 9.29
C GLU A 159 22.81 -9.25 7.83
N ASN A 160 21.54 -9.27 7.40
CA ASN A 160 21.18 -9.62 6.02
C ASN A 160 21.44 -8.46 5.03
N GLY A 161 21.77 -7.25 5.50
CA GLY A 161 22.12 -6.09 4.64
C GLY A 161 21.05 -5.77 3.59
N ALA A 162 19.81 -6.11 3.89
CA ALA A 162 18.77 -6.24 2.91
C ALA A 162 17.96 -4.94 2.84
N CYS A 163 18.07 -4.24 1.71
CA CYS A 163 17.67 -2.84 1.50
C CYS A 163 18.66 -1.85 2.16
N TYR A 164 18.85 -0.69 1.53
CA TYR A 164 19.66 0.43 2.04
C TYR A 164 19.31 0.83 3.49
N ARG A 165 18.11 0.46 3.97
CA ARG A 165 17.62 0.75 5.33
C ARG A 165 17.68 -0.44 6.30
N ASN A 166 18.19 -1.61 5.90
CA ASN A 166 18.19 -2.83 6.71
C ASN A 166 16.78 -3.32 7.13
N LEU A 167 15.75 -2.98 6.35
CA LEU A 167 14.34 -3.31 6.62
C LEU A 167 13.82 -4.43 5.71
N CYS A 168 14.65 -5.43 5.39
CA CYS A 168 14.21 -6.62 4.66
C CYS A 168 14.75 -7.89 5.32
N ASN A 169 13.98 -8.98 5.22
CA ASN A 169 14.33 -10.25 5.84
C ASN A 169 15.33 -11.11 5.07
N ALA A 170 15.65 -10.78 3.82
CA ALA A 170 16.61 -11.51 2.99
C ALA A 170 17.49 -10.56 2.17
N PRO A 171 18.80 -10.81 2.01
CA PRO A 171 19.69 -9.97 1.20
C PRO A 171 19.13 -9.71 -0.20
N LEU A 172 19.42 -8.56 -0.78
CA LEU A 172 18.93 -8.21 -2.13
C LEU A 172 19.35 -9.25 -3.19
N ARG A 173 20.55 -9.81 -3.05
CA ARG A 173 21.09 -10.87 -3.95
C ARG A 173 20.40 -12.23 -3.76
N GLU A 174 19.69 -12.43 -2.66
CA GLU A 174 19.07 -13.71 -2.27
C GLU A 174 17.53 -13.67 -2.33
N GLY A 175 16.95 -12.61 -2.90
CA GLY A 175 15.50 -12.47 -3.01
C GLY A 175 14.89 -11.35 -2.19
N GLY A 176 15.68 -10.46 -1.59
CA GLY A 176 15.18 -9.29 -0.87
C GLY A 176 14.18 -8.46 -1.69
N CYS A 177 13.13 -7.97 -1.03
CA CYS A 177 11.97 -7.27 -1.63
C CYS A 177 11.26 -8.06 -2.75
N GLY A 178 11.14 -9.38 -2.61
CA GLY A 178 10.38 -10.23 -3.53
C GLY A 178 11.20 -10.93 -4.60
N GLY A 179 12.51 -10.68 -4.68
CA GLY A 179 13.37 -11.13 -5.78
C GLY A 179 13.36 -10.17 -6.98
N MET A 180 14.26 -10.43 -7.92
CA MET A 180 14.42 -9.64 -9.16
C MET A 180 14.41 -10.52 -10.42
N GLY A 181 14.15 -11.83 -10.26
CA GLY A 181 14.06 -12.80 -11.35
C GLY A 181 12.63 -13.06 -11.81
N SER A 182 12.45 -14.08 -12.64
CA SER A 182 11.12 -14.54 -13.07
C SER A 182 10.33 -15.14 -11.90
N GLU A 183 11.00 -15.81 -10.97
CA GLU A 183 10.40 -16.30 -9.72
C GLU A 183 10.07 -15.14 -8.77
N VAL A 184 8.84 -15.13 -8.24
CA VAL A 184 8.39 -14.21 -7.20
C VAL A 184 8.58 -14.84 -5.84
N ILE A 185 9.36 -14.18 -4.98
CA ILE A 185 9.66 -14.64 -3.61
C ILE A 185 8.80 -13.82 -2.65
N VAL A 186 7.52 -14.14 -2.57
CA VAL A 186 6.61 -13.57 -1.56
C VAL A 186 6.56 -14.49 -0.35
N GLY A 187 6.69 -13.93 0.85
CA GLY A 187 6.50 -14.68 2.10
C GLY A 187 7.50 -15.81 2.36
N ARG A 188 8.81 -15.52 2.42
CA ARG A 188 9.71 -16.49 3.09
C ARG A 188 9.36 -16.53 4.57
N SER A 189 8.92 -17.71 4.99
CA SER A 189 8.47 -18.10 6.32
C SER A 189 9.24 -17.42 7.44
N ARG A 190 8.48 -16.95 8.42
CA ARG A 190 8.95 -16.59 9.76
C ARG A 190 10.01 -17.59 10.20
N ILE A 191 11.23 -17.09 10.41
CA ILE A 191 12.24 -17.76 11.23
C ILE A 191 11.94 -17.39 12.68
#